data_AF-A0A7R9LAR2-F1
#
_entry.id   AF-A0A7R9LAR2-F1
#
_cell.length_a   1.000
_cell.length_b   1.000
_cell.length_c   1.000
_cell.angle_alpha   90.00
_cell.angle_beta   90.00
_cell.angle_gamma   90.00
#
_symmetry.space_group_name_H-M   'P 1'
#
loop_
_entity.id
_entity.type
_entity.pdbx_description
1 polymer ?
#
loop_
_entity_poly.entity_id
_entity_poly.type
_entity_poly.pdbx_seq_one_letter_code
_entity_poly.pdbx_strand_id
1 'polypeptide(L)'
;SVRQNILFGSQYNEEKYNRVVKACALDTDFKLFPYGDQTLVGERGVLLSGGQKARITLARALYHSADIYLLDDPLSAVDTHVAKHLFQKCCVEYLKDKATILVTHNIQFLKDAHQILVLNDGECVAIGSYTQLKERGIDLMSYQRQTDGPNDKRAIKKRTSLTPSMVSSLSEGSEVTDVCELTKADEQEVKAEHKMIGSVETNVYMEYIKAGAGTLLVILTILFLIGSQVFNQGSIYWLSLWTNHMRTNNVEVDQTYNIIIYTSLMCGLFVSALLSTICFYIMCMRSSVNLYNRIFYALLRSPIHLFESSPIARSPVYSHVNTTLCGLTSIRAFGAQHMFERQFEVHQNDNTSTYFLFECSSGSLGVLMDSFSIVYFSAVIAYIMISSDRINGENAGLLLTSGLSMISMIQLITHLSSATESHMTSVERVLEYIAIKPEAELESTPDRKPPKDWPQMGEIVFKDMSLQYNES
;
A
#
# COMPACT_ATOMS: atom_id res chain seq x y z
N SER A 1 10.21 -14.88 -8.01
CA SER A 1 10.99 -15.11 -9.26
C SER A 1 10.11 -15.67 -10.38
N VAL A 2 10.61 -15.70 -11.63
CA VAL A 2 9.94 -16.38 -12.76
C VAL A 2 9.73 -17.87 -12.48
N ARG A 3 10.75 -18.55 -11.93
CA ARG A 3 10.65 -19.96 -11.51
C ARG A 3 9.48 -20.20 -10.57
N GLN A 4 9.35 -19.38 -9.52
CA GLN A 4 8.24 -19.51 -8.56
C GLN A 4 6.87 -19.26 -9.20
N ASN A 5 6.82 -18.39 -10.22
CA ASN A 5 5.61 -18.17 -11.00
C ASN A 5 5.21 -19.41 -11.82
N ILE A 6 6.17 -20.16 -12.38
CA ILE A 6 5.89 -21.38 -13.14
C ILE A 6 5.50 -22.54 -12.22
N LEU A 7 6.21 -22.70 -11.09
CA LEU A 7 5.94 -23.76 -10.12
C LEU A 7 4.59 -23.58 -9.41
N PHE A 8 4.24 -22.34 -9.08
CA PHE A 8 2.97 -21.96 -8.45
C PHE A 8 2.61 -22.83 -7.22
N GLY A 9 3.57 -23.03 -6.32
CA GLY A 9 3.40 -23.84 -5.11
C GLY A 9 3.66 -25.35 -5.28
N SER A 10 3.86 -25.82 -6.50
CA SER A 10 4.22 -27.22 -6.78
C SER A 10 5.70 -27.49 -6.49
N GLN A 11 6.04 -28.74 -6.18
CA GLN A 11 7.43 -29.17 -5.98
C GLN A 11 8.26 -28.97 -7.26
N TYR A 12 9.53 -28.59 -7.08
CA TYR A 12 10.47 -28.43 -8.19
C TYR A 12 10.96 -29.78 -8.69
N ASN A 13 10.65 -30.10 -9.95
CA ASN A 13 11.17 -31.26 -10.66
C ASN A 13 11.94 -30.75 -11.89
N GLU A 14 13.26 -30.90 -11.85
CA GLU A 14 14.17 -30.34 -12.86
C GLU A 14 13.87 -30.86 -14.28
N GLU A 15 13.62 -32.16 -14.44
CA GLU A 15 13.33 -32.75 -15.75
C GLU A 15 11.99 -32.25 -16.32
N LYS A 16 10.96 -32.18 -15.48
CA LYS A 16 9.65 -31.65 -15.89
C LYS A 16 9.74 -30.16 -16.23
N TYR A 17 10.44 -29.39 -15.39
CA TYR A 17 10.63 -27.97 -15.57
C TYR A 17 11.36 -27.66 -16.88
N ASN A 18 12.49 -28.31 -17.13
CA ASN A 18 13.28 -28.13 -18.35
C ASN A 18 12.49 -28.51 -19.62
N ARG A 19 11.65 -29.56 -19.56
CA ARG A 19 10.75 -29.89 -20.68
C ARG A 19 9.72 -28.81 -20.96
N VAL A 20 9.10 -28.25 -19.92
CA VAL A 20 8.08 -27.19 -20.05
C VAL A 20 8.71 -25.89 -20.56
N VAL A 21 9.87 -25.50 -20.01
CA VAL A 21 10.62 -24.29 -20.42
C VAL A 21 10.99 -24.36 -21.90
N LYS A 22 11.51 -25.51 -22.35
CA LYS A 22 11.85 -25.75 -23.76
C LYS A 22 10.63 -25.74 -24.67
N ALA A 23 9.52 -26.36 -24.24
CA ALA A 23 8.27 -26.36 -25.01
C ALA A 23 7.69 -24.94 -25.16
N CYS A 24 7.84 -24.11 -24.13
CA CYS A 24 7.37 -22.71 -24.14
C CYS A 24 8.36 -21.73 -24.78
N ALA A 25 9.48 -22.21 -25.35
CA ALA A 25 10.54 -21.38 -25.93
C ALA A 25 11.00 -20.24 -24.98
N LEU A 26 11.12 -20.52 -23.69
CA LEU A 26 11.56 -19.55 -22.66
C LEU A 26 13.10 -19.49 -22.51
N ASP A 27 13.83 -20.45 -23.08
CA ASP A 27 15.30 -20.53 -23.00
C ASP A 27 16.00 -19.26 -23.52
N THR A 28 15.42 -18.63 -24.55
CA THR A 28 15.95 -17.38 -25.12
C THR A 28 15.71 -16.19 -24.21
N ASP A 29 14.55 -16.13 -23.54
CA ASP A 29 14.24 -15.06 -22.59
C ASP A 29 15.11 -15.16 -21.33
N PHE A 30 15.34 -16.38 -20.82
CA PHE A 30 16.17 -16.58 -19.63
C PHE A 30 17.63 -16.16 -19.86
N LYS A 31 18.15 -16.23 -21.09
CA LYS A 31 19.49 -15.71 -21.41
C LYS A 31 19.55 -14.18 -21.40
N LEU A 32 18.42 -13.51 -21.64
CA LEU A 32 18.32 -12.05 -21.63
C LEU A 32 18.08 -11.51 -20.23
N PHE A 33 17.48 -12.31 -19.34
CA PHE A 33 17.23 -11.88 -17.97
C PHE A 33 18.51 -11.81 -17.14
N PRO A 34 18.69 -10.76 -16.30
CA PRO A 34 19.92 -10.58 -15.51
C PRO A 34 20.27 -11.77 -14.62
N TYR A 35 19.26 -12.46 -14.07
CA TYR A 35 19.42 -13.61 -13.17
C TYR A 35 18.72 -14.86 -13.70
N GLY A 36 18.56 -14.97 -15.02
CA GLY A 36 17.86 -16.09 -15.63
C GLY A 36 16.44 -16.27 -15.08
N ASP A 37 16.09 -17.51 -14.74
CA ASP A 37 14.76 -17.87 -14.24
C ASP A 37 14.53 -17.48 -12.75
N GLN A 38 15.58 -17.11 -12.04
CA GLN A 38 15.47 -16.57 -10.67
C GLN A 38 15.10 -15.09 -10.66
N THR A 39 15.10 -14.41 -11.80
CA THR A 39 14.75 -12.98 -11.91
C THR A 39 13.38 -12.67 -11.31
N LEU A 40 13.32 -11.62 -10.49
CA LEU A 40 12.08 -11.07 -9.94
C LEU A 40 11.35 -10.22 -11.00
N VAL A 41 10.06 -10.51 -11.16
CA VAL A 41 9.25 -9.99 -12.28
C VAL A 41 8.52 -8.69 -11.93
N GLY A 42 8.50 -8.33 -10.64
CA GLY A 42 7.69 -7.24 -10.10
C GLY A 42 6.18 -7.55 -10.06
N GLU A 43 5.40 -6.69 -9.41
CA GLU A 43 3.93 -6.79 -9.40
C GLU A 43 3.37 -6.73 -10.82
N ARG A 44 2.40 -7.61 -11.16
CA ARG A 44 1.79 -7.71 -12.50
C ARG A 44 2.78 -7.92 -13.66
N GLY A 45 4.02 -8.28 -13.34
CA GLY A 45 5.09 -8.51 -14.29
C GLY A 45 5.46 -7.29 -15.14
N VAL A 46 5.45 -6.07 -14.59
CA VAL A 46 5.73 -4.84 -15.35
C VAL A 46 7.02 -4.93 -16.18
N LEU A 47 8.03 -5.64 -15.68
CA LEU A 47 9.32 -5.85 -16.37
C LEU A 47 9.26 -6.78 -17.60
N LEU A 48 8.12 -7.43 -17.87
CA LEU A 48 7.96 -8.39 -18.97
C LEU A 48 7.12 -7.84 -20.12
N SER A 49 7.50 -8.22 -21.33
CA SER A 49 6.68 -8.00 -22.52
C SER A 49 5.39 -8.83 -22.46
N GLY A 50 4.37 -8.43 -23.24
CA GLY A 50 3.11 -9.17 -23.34
C GLY A 50 3.30 -10.63 -23.75
N GLY A 51 4.16 -10.88 -24.74
CA GLY A 51 4.50 -12.24 -25.19
C GLY A 51 5.25 -13.07 -24.15
N GLN A 52 6.11 -12.45 -23.34
CA GLN A 52 6.79 -13.13 -22.23
C GLN A 52 5.79 -13.52 -21.12
N LYS A 53 4.88 -12.62 -20.76
CA LYS A 53 3.80 -12.90 -19.79
C LYS A 53 2.92 -14.07 -20.25
N ALA A 54 2.54 -14.08 -21.52
CA ALA A 54 1.74 -15.15 -22.11
C ALA A 54 2.47 -16.50 -22.01
N ARG A 55 3.75 -16.55 -22.39
CA ARG A 55 4.57 -17.78 -22.33
C ARG A 55 4.81 -18.29 -20.90
N ILE A 56 5.05 -17.40 -19.93
CA ILE A 56 5.20 -17.80 -18.52
C ILE A 56 3.87 -18.31 -17.95
N THR A 57 2.74 -17.71 -18.33
CA THR A 57 1.41 -18.17 -17.92
C THR A 57 1.08 -19.54 -18.53
N LEU A 58 1.44 -19.75 -19.80
CA LEU A 58 1.31 -21.04 -20.46
C LEU A 58 2.21 -22.09 -19.80
N ALA A 59 3.46 -21.75 -19.48
CA ALA A 59 4.38 -22.63 -18.76
C ALA A 59 3.84 -23.03 -17.39
N ARG A 60 3.25 -22.08 -16.64
CA ARG A 60 2.56 -22.36 -15.37
C ARG A 60 1.44 -23.37 -15.55
N ALA A 61 0.60 -23.18 -16.56
CA ALA A 61 -0.49 -24.11 -16.85
C ALA A 61 0.06 -25.51 -17.17
N LEU A 62 1.04 -25.63 -18.08
CA LEU A 62 1.64 -26.92 -18.49
C LEU A 62 2.39 -27.63 -17.37
N TYR A 63 3.04 -26.87 -16.47
CA TYR A 63 3.74 -27.46 -15.33
C TYR A 63 2.77 -28.07 -14.33
N HIS A 64 1.58 -27.48 -14.15
CA HIS A 64 0.52 -28.07 -13.35
C HIS A 64 -0.03 -29.33 -14.02
N SER A 65 -0.14 -30.43 -13.27
CA SER A 65 -0.66 -31.70 -13.79
C SER A 65 -2.18 -31.72 -13.59
N ALA A 66 -2.93 -31.52 -14.68
CA ALA A 66 -4.39 -31.60 -14.70
C ALA A 66 -4.88 -32.59 -15.77
N ASP A 67 -6.15 -32.97 -15.70
CA ASP A 67 -6.79 -33.80 -16.73
C ASP A 67 -7.41 -32.96 -17.85
N ILE A 68 -7.81 -31.72 -17.53
CA ILE A 68 -8.45 -30.78 -18.44
C ILE A 68 -7.65 -29.47 -18.45
N TYR A 69 -7.30 -29.01 -19.64
CA TYR A 69 -6.62 -27.73 -19.88
C TYR A 69 -7.55 -26.79 -20.63
N LEU A 70 -7.80 -25.62 -20.04
CA LEU A 70 -8.58 -24.54 -20.65
C LEU A 70 -7.63 -23.40 -21.02
N LEU A 71 -7.48 -23.15 -22.31
CA LEU A 71 -6.56 -22.16 -22.85
C LEU A 71 -7.34 -21.05 -23.56
N ASP A 72 -7.40 -19.87 -22.94
CA ASP A 72 -8.09 -18.70 -23.47
C ASP A 72 -7.10 -17.80 -24.24
N ASP A 73 -7.03 -18.00 -25.56
CA ASP A 73 -6.21 -17.26 -26.52
C ASP A 73 -4.74 -16.99 -26.10
N PRO A 74 -3.97 -18.02 -25.70
CA PRO A 74 -2.60 -17.86 -25.18
C PRO A 74 -1.58 -17.41 -26.23
N LEU A 75 -1.95 -17.37 -27.52
CA LEU A 75 -1.05 -17.12 -28.65
C LEU A 75 -1.19 -15.72 -29.26
N SER A 76 -2.05 -14.87 -28.73
CA SER A 76 -2.36 -13.55 -29.29
C SER A 76 -1.23 -12.53 -29.19
N ALA A 77 -0.45 -12.58 -28.11
CA ALA A 77 0.60 -11.61 -27.81
C ALA A 77 1.99 -12.01 -28.32
N VAL A 78 2.08 -13.08 -29.12
CA VAL A 78 3.35 -13.66 -29.60
C VAL A 78 3.43 -13.64 -31.13
N ASP A 79 4.64 -13.48 -31.66
CA ASP A 79 4.89 -13.49 -33.10
C ASP A 79 4.47 -14.83 -33.73
N THR A 80 4.06 -14.80 -35.01
CA THR A 80 3.52 -15.96 -35.72
C THR A 80 4.43 -17.19 -35.69
N HIS A 81 5.76 -16.99 -35.76
CA HIS A 81 6.73 -18.09 -35.69
C HIS A 81 6.74 -18.74 -34.30
N VAL A 82 6.76 -17.94 -33.24
CA VAL A 82 6.73 -18.42 -31.84
C VAL A 82 5.37 -19.07 -31.56
N ALA A 83 4.27 -18.48 -32.03
CA ALA A 83 2.93 -19.03 -31.89
C ALA A 83 2.84 -20.45 -32.49
N LYS A 84 3.39 -20.65 -33.71
CA LYS A 84 3.43 -21.97 -34.36
C LYS A 84 4.27 -22.97 -33.58
N HIS A 85 5.41 -22.56 -33.04
CA HIS A 85 6.23 -23.39 -32.18
C HIS A 85 5.48 -23.82 -30.91
N LEU A 86 4.87 -22.87 -30.20
CA LEU A 86 4.09 -23.12 -28.98
C LEU A 86 2.91 -24.05 -29.25
N PHE A 87 2.17 -23.83 -30.34
CA PHE A 87 1.04 -24.69 -30.69
C PHE A 87 1.51 -26.13 -30.93
N GLN A 88 2.55 -26.33 -31.73
CA GLN A 88 3.05 -27.67 -32.06
C GLN A 88 3.67 -28.37 -30.85
N LYS A 89 4.48 -27.67 -30.05
CA LYS A 89 5.20 -28.28 -28.91
C LYS A 89 4.34 -28.40 -27.66
N CYS A 90 3.54 -27.39 -27.33
CA CYS A 90 2.71 -27.41 -26.13
C CYS A 90 1.37 -28.14 -26.36
N CYS A 91 0.61 -27.73 -27.38
CA CYS A 91 -0.77 -28.23 -27.54
C CYS A 91 -0.80 -29.61 -28.21
N VAL A 92 0.02 -29.83 -29.24
CA VAL A 92 -0.01 -31.09 -30.01
C VAL A 92 0.90 -32.18 -29.42
N GLU A 93 2.11 -31.83 -29.00
CA GLU A 93 3.10 -32.81 -28.50
C GLU A 93 2.99 -33.03 -26.98
N TYR A 94 3.05 -31.97 -26.17
CA TYR A 94 3.06 -32.09 -24.70
C TYR A 94 1.69 -32.49 -24.13
N LEU A 95 0.60 -31.92 -24.65
CA LEU A 95 -0.77 -32.17 -24.20
C LEU A 95 -1.52 -33.25 -25.00
N LYS A 96 -0.80 -34.08 -25.76
CA LYS A 96 -1.39 -35.08 -26.66
C LYS A 96 -2.40 -36.00 -25.98
N ASP A 97 -2.09 -36.43 -24.75
CA ASP A 97 -2.88 -37.41 -24.00
C ASP A 97 -3.84 -36.74 -22.99
N LYS A 98 -4.03 -35.42 -23.06
CA LYS A 98 -4.86 -34.63 -22.13
C LYS A 98 -6.00 -33.92 -22.85
N ALA A 99 -7.12 -33.73 -22.15
CA ALA A 99 -8.26 -33.00 -22.71
C ALA A 99 -7.92 -31.50 -22.76
N THR A 100 -7.76 -30.94 -23.97
CA THR A 100 -7.35 -29.54 -24.14
C THR A 100 -8.40 -28.79 -24.94
N ILE A 101 -8.96 -27.73 -24.34
CA ILE A 101 -9.87 -26.79 -25.00
C ILE A 101 -9.11 -25.50 -25.22
N LEU A 102 -8.88 -25.15 -26.49
CA LEU A 102 -8.20 -23.93 -26.91
C LEU A 102 -9.20 -22.99 -27.57
N VAL A 103 -9.33 -21.78 -27.03
CA VAL A 103 -10.00 -20.66 -27.68
C VAL A 103 -8.93 -19.88 -28.43
N THR A 104 -9.13 -19.61 -29.72
CA THR A 104 -8.20 -18.78 -30.50
C THR A 104 -8.92 -18.04 -31.61
N HIS A 105 -8.47 -16.82 -31.88
CA HIS A 105 -8.88 -16.05 -33.05
C HIS A 105 -8.06 -16.40 -34.31
N ASN A 106 -6.97 -17.16 -34.17
CA ASN A 106 -6.07 -17.46 -35.28
C ASN A 106 -6.47 -18.76 -36.00
N ILE A 107 -7.04 -18.60 -37.21
CA ILE A 107 -7.53 -19.69 -38.06
C ILE A 107 -6.42 -20.68 -38.46
N GLN A 108 -5.15 -20.27 -38.44
CA GLN A 108 -4.04 -21.11 -38.90
C GLN A 108 -3.89 -22.41 -38.09
N PHE A 109 -4.28 -22.40 -36.81
CA PHE A 109 -4.17 -23.54 -35.91
C PHE A 109 -5.38 -24.50 -35.97
N LEU A 110 -6.47 -24.08 -36.63
CA LEU A 110 -7.70 -24.88 -36.72
C LEU A 110 -7.52 -26.16 -37.55
N LYS A 111 -6.56 -26.18 -38.49
CA LYS A 111 -6.33 -27.35 -39.37
C LYS A 111 -5.87 -28.59 -38.63
N ASP A 112 -5.12 -28.39 -37.55
CA ASP A 112 -4.52 -29.46 -36.75
C ASP A 112 -5.40 -29.86 -35.55
N ALA A 113 -6.56 -29.20 -35.38
CA ALA A 113 -7.50 -29.50 -34.31
C ALA A 113 -8.37 -30.73 -34.62
N HIS A 114 -8.56 -31.59 -33.63
CA HIS A 114 -9.40 -32.79 -33.75
C HIS A 114 -10.88 -32.43 -33.94
N GLN A 115 -11.37 -31.46 -33.18
CA GLN A 115 -12.73 -30.94 -33.26
C GLN A 115 -12.72 -29.42 -33.10
N ILE A 116 -13.58 -28.75 -33.85
CA ILE A 116 -13.76 -27.30 -33.83
C ILE A 116 -15.21 -27.02 -33.46
N LEU A 117 -15.41 -26.16 -32.47
CA LEU A 117 -16.70 -25.64 -32.05
C LEU A 117 -16.80 -24.17 -32.47
N VAL A 118 -17.81 -23.84 -33.26
CA VAL A 118 -18.11 -22.47 -33.70
C VAL A 118 -19.27 -21.93 -32.89
N LEU A 119 -19.02 -20.85 -32.15
CA LEU A 119 -20.03 -20.14 -31.36
C LEU A 119 -20.37 -18.81 -32.05
N ASN A 120 -21.66 -18.47 -32.11
CA ASN A 120 -22.13 -17.15 -32.55
C ASN A 120 -23.25 -16.69 -31.61
N ASP A 121 -23.15 -15.47 -31.08
CA ASP A 121 -24.12 -14.88 -30.14
C ASP A 121 -24.52 -15.78 -28.94
N GLY A 122 -23.59 -16.62 -28.47
CA GLY A 122 -23.82 -17.57 -27.36
C GLY A 122 -24.49 -18.88 -27.77
N GLU A 123 -24.78 -19.08 -29.06
CA GLU A 123 -25.33 -20.33 -29.61
C GLU A 123 -24.26 -21.13 -30.35
N CYS A 124 -24.36 -22.46 -30.26
CA CYS A 124 -23.50 -23.37 -31.00
C CYS A 124 -23.99 -23.49 -32.45
N VAL A 125 -23.25 -22.87 -33.37
CA VAL A 125 -23.58 -22.90 -34.81
C VAL A 125 -23.16 -24.22 -35.43
N ALA A 126 -21.95 -24.69 -35.13
CA ALA A 126 -21.44 -25.92 -35.72
C ALA A 126 -20.34 -26.57 -34.89
N ILE A 127 -20.29 -27.91 -34.96
CA ILE A 127 -19.25 -28.75 -34.39
C ILE A 127 -18.79 -29.72 -35.48
N GLY A 128 -17.48 -29.87 -35.67
CA GLY A 128 -16.90 -30.83 -36.60
C GLY A 128 -15.39 -30.65 -36.79
N SER A 129 -14.78 -31.51 -37.60
CA SER A 129 -13.40 -31.32 -38.05
C SER A 129 -13.30 -30.16 -39.06
N TYR A 130 -12.08 -29.67 -39.31
CA TYR A 130 -11.86 -28.60 -40.31
C TYR A 130 -12.41 -28.95 -41.70
N THR A 131 -12.24 -30.20 -42.14
CA THR A 131 -12.75 -30.69 -43.42
C THR A 131 -14.27 -30.73 -43.45
N GLN A 132 -14.90 -31.24 -42.38
CA GLN A 132 -16.36 -31.32 -42.27
C GLN A 132 -17.03 -29.93 -42.24
N LEU A 133 -16.43 -28.96 -41.55
CA LEU A 133 -16.95 -27.59 -41.50
C LEU A 133 -16.83 -26.90 -42.86
N LYS A 134 -15.73 -27.14 -43.57
CA LYS A 134 -15.52 -26.61 -44.92
C LYS A 134 -16.52 -27.21 -45.93
N GLU A 135 -16.79 -28.51 -45.85
CA GLU A 135 -17.80 -29.19 -46.69
C GLU A 135 -19.23 -28.71 -46.41
N ARG A 136 -19.53 -28.32 -45.17
CA ARG A 136 -20.81 -27.69 -44.80
C ARG A 136 -20.97 -26.23 -45.27
N GLY A 137 -19.96 -25.68 -45.96
CA GLY A 137 -20.01 -24.31 -46.49
C GLY A 137 -19.88 -23.22 -45.42
N ILE A 138 -19.43 -23.57 -44.21
CA ILE A 138 -19.18 -22.58 -43.15
C ILE A 138 -17.82 -21.95 -43.43
N ASP A 139 -17.83 -20.74 -43.99
CA ASP A 139 -16.60 -20.00 -44.25
C ASP A 139 -16.08 -19.34 -42.97
N LEU A 140 -15.26 -20.07 -42.22
CA LEU A 140 -14.59 -19.61 -41.01
C LEU A 140 -13.79 -18.30 -41.24
N MET A 141 -13.32 -18.04 -42.47
CA MET A 141 -12.60 -16.81 -42.82
C MET A 141 -13.50 -15.57 -42.84
N SER A 142 -14.81 -15.74 -43.11
CA SER A 142 -15.76 -14.64 -43.16
C SER A 142 -16.04 -14.05 -41.77
N TYR A 143 -16.03 -14.88 -40.74
CA TYR A 143 -16.24 -14.47 -39.34
C TYR A 143 -15.10 -13.59 -38.80
N GLN A 144 -13.85 -13.85 -39.21
CA GLN A 144 -12.70 -13.02 -38.79
C GLN A 144 -12.74 -11.61 -39.39
N ARG A 145 -13.32 -11.45 -40.59
CA ARG A 145 -13.49 -10.13 -41.24
C ARG A 145 -14.56 -9.26 -40.58
N GLN A 146 -15.52 -9.85 -39.86
CA GLN A 146 -16.56 -9.09 -39.16
C GLN A 146 -16.08 -8.54 -37.81
N THR A 147 -15.12 -9.19 -37.16
CA THR A 147 -14.61 -8.80 -35.84
C THR A 147 -13.58 -7.66 -35.86
N ASP A 148 -12.92 -7.41 -36.99
CA ASP A 148 -11.94 -6.31 -37.14
C ASP A 148 -12.58 -4.93 -37.40
N GLY A 149 -13.91 -4.83 -37.33
CA GLY A 149 -14.65 -3.57 -37.44
C GLY A 149 -14.62 -2.73 -36.14
N PRO A 150 -14.74 -1.38 -36.19
CA PRO A 150 -14.37 -0.50 -35.07
C PRO A 150 -15.29 -0.51 -33.83
N ASN A 151 -16.35 -1.33 -33.78
CA ASN A 151 -17.53 -1.00 -32.96
C ASN A 151 -17.71 -1.76 -31.63
N ASP A 152 -16.92 -2.78 -31.30
CA ASP A 152 -17.33 -3.71 -30.23
C ASP A 152 -16.58 -3.63 -28.88
N LYS A 153 -15.98 -2.50 -28.55
CA LYS A 153 -15.35 -2.28 -27.22
C LYS A 153 -16.32 -1.84 -26.10
N ARG A 154 -17.65 -1.84 -26.32
CA ARG A 154 -18.62 -1.26 -25.36
C ARG A 154 -19.50 -2.24 -24.57
N ALA A 155 -19.51 -3.55 -24.85
CA ALA A 155 -20.53 -4.44 -24.29
C ALA A 155 -20.14 -5.26 -23.04
N ILE A 156 -18.87 -5.32 -22.61
CA ILE A 156 -18.46 -6.12 -21.43
C ILE A 156 -18.51 -5.27 -20.17
N LYS A 157 -19.71 -4.84 -19.75
CA LYS A 157 -19.90 -4.17 -18.46
C LYS A 157 -21.33 -4.32 -17.93
N LYS A 158 -21.82 -5.56 -17.78
CA LYS A 158 -22.97 -5.91 -16.92
C LYS A 158 -23.25 -7.41 -16.98
N ARG A 159 -22.74 -8.17 -16.02
CA ARG A 159 -23.40 -9.36 -15.42
C ARG A 159 -22.45 -10.03 -14.44
N THR A 160 -22.53 -9.64 -13.18
CA THR A 160 -22.00 -10.43 -12.06
C THR A 160 -22.95 -10.28 -10.89
N SER A 161 -23.96 -11.15 -10.83
CA SER A 161 -24.78 -11.34 -9.65
C SER A 161 -25.49 -12.70 -9.75
N LEU A 162 -24.81 -13.78 -9.39
CA LEU A 162 -25.47 -15.01 -8.95
C LEU A 162 -24.66 -15.66 -7.81
N THR A 163 -25.40 -15.95 -6.75
CA THR A 163 -25.04 -16.47 -5.43
C THR A 163 -24.52 -17.92 -5.46
N PRO A 164 -23.67 -18.35 -4.50
CA PRO A 164 -23.26 -19.74 -4.37
C PRO A 164 -24.23 -20.51 -3.46
N SER A 165 -24.78 -21.62 -3.95
CA SER A 165 -25.42 -22.65 -3.14
C SER A 165 -24.52 -23.87 -3.01
N MET A 166 -24.27 -24.26 -1.76
CA MET A 166 -24.03 -25.61 -1.21
C MET A 166 -23.54 -26.73 -2.15
N VAL A 167 -22.47 -27.43 -1.76
CA VAL A 167 -22.51 -28.84 -1.32
C VAL A 167 -21.27 -29.15 -0.47
N SER A 168 -21.50 -30.01 0.52
CA SER A 168 -20.69 -30.51 1.61
C SER A 168 -19.70 -31.63 1.25
N SER A 169 -18.87 -31.91 2.27
CA SER A 169 -18.42 -33.22 2.80
C SER A 169 -17.17 -33.92 2.22
N LEU A 170 -16.16 -33.99 3.12
CA LEU A 170 -15.32 -35.14 3.55
C LEU A 170 -14.36 -35.74 2.49
N SER A 171 -13.11 -36.12 2.75
CA SER A 171 -12.36 -36.42 3.98
C SER A 171 -10.85 -36.54 3.69
N GLU A 172 -10.06 -36.35 4.75
CA GLU A 172 -8.80 -37.05 5.09
C GLU A 172 -7.54 -36.87 4.22
N GLY A 173 -6.60 -36.12 4.80
CA GLY A 173 -5.40 -36.73 5.37
C GLY A 173 -4.27 -37.06 4.39
N SER A 174 -3.22 -36.22 4.39
CA SER A 174 -1.83 -36.70 4.40
C SER A 174 -0.90 -35.58 4.86
N GLU A 175 -0.09 -35.92 5.85
CA GLU A 175 1.03 -35.16 6.36
C GLU A 175 2.02 -34.84 5.22
N VAL A 176 2.44 -33.58 5.12
CA VAL A 176 3.68 -33.22 4.43
C VAL A 176 4.44 -32.26 5.34
N THR A 177 5.31 -32.86 6.14
CA THR A 177 6.54 -32.27 6.66
C THR A 177 7.40 -31.70 5.52
N ASP A 178 8.24 -30.73 5.86
CA ASP A 178 9.18 -29.98 5.01
C ASP A 178 8.66 -28.69 4.38
N VAL A 179 8.38 -27.71 5.25
CA VAL A 179 8.43 -26.29 4.91
C VAL A 179 9.41 -25.60 5.85
N CYS A 180 10.70 -25.90 5.73
CA CYS A 180 11.75 -25.19 6.48
C CYS A 180 13.10 -25.03 5.75
N GLU A 181 13.16 -25.23 4.43
CA GLU A 181 14.33 -24.86 3.61
C GLU A 181 13.94 -23.86 2.52
N LEU A 182 13.57 -22.64 2.93
CA LEU A 182 13.29 -21.52 2.02
C LEU A 182 13.91 -20.22 2.57
N THR A 183 15.21 -20.24 2.85
CA THR A 183 15.97 -19.03 3.20
C THR A 183 17.39 -19.08 2.66
N LYS A 184 17.57 -19.30 1.35
CA LYS A 184 18.85 -19.04 0.64
C LYS A 184 18.62 -18.70 -0.83
N ALA A 185 17.84 -17.66 -1.12
CA ALA A 185 17.82 -17.00 -2.43
C ALA A 185 17.04 -15.69 -2.35
N ASP A 186 17.57 -14.67 -1.66
CA ASP A 186 17.07 -13.31 -1.82
C ASP A 186 18.21 -12.30 -1.56
N GLU A 187 19.09 -12.17 -2.55
CA GLU A 187 19.93 -10.98 -2.78
C GLU A 187 19.72 -10.53 -4.24
N GLN A 188 18.45 -10.36 -4.63
CA GLN A 188 18.13 -9.47 -5.75
C GLN A 188 17.68 -8.15 -5.12
N GLU A 189 18.34 -7.07 -5.48
CA GLU A 189 17.99 -5.69 -5.11
C GLU A 189 16.62 -5.31 -5.71
N VAL A 190 15.54 -5.87 -5.17
CA VAL A 190 14.37 -5.04 -4.96
C VAL A 190 14.82 -4.08 -3.89
N LYS A 191 14.88 -2.78 -4.20
CA LYS A 191 15.06 -1.73 -3.20
C LYS A 191 13.96 -1.90 -2.16
N ALA A 192 14.21 -2.74 -1.16
CA ALA A 192 13.41 -2.84 0.03
C ALA A 192 13.42 -1.43 0.61
N GLU A 193 12.23 -0.97 1.02
CA GLU A 193 11.98 0.34 1.61
C GLU A 193 13.25 0.84 2.32
N HIS A 194 13.84 1.94 1.84
CA HIS A 194 14.84 2.68 2.61
C HIS A 194 14.09 3.20 3.83
N LYS A 195 13.90 2.34 4.82
CA LYS A 195 13.36 2.70 6.11
C LYS A 195 14.41 3.64 6.67
N MET A 196 14.11 4.93 6.74
CA MET A 196 15.00 5.85 7.44
C MET A 196 15.09 5.35 8.87
N ILE A 197 16.28 4.86 9.25
CA ILE A 197 16.55 4.35 10.58
C ILE A 197 16.94 5.55 11.42
N GLY A 198 16.04 6.04 12.26
CA GLY A 198 16.32 7.16 13.13
C GLY A 198 15.08 7.85 13.69
N SER A 199 15.31 8.87 14.51
CA SER A 199 14.28 9.81 14.95
C SER A 199 13.88 10.73 13.80
N VAL A 200 12.61 11.11 13.76
CA VAL A 200 12.12 12.08 12.76
C VAL A 200 12.85 13.41 12.92
N GLU A 201 13.46 13.92 11.84
CA GLU A 201 14.17 15.19 11.88
C GLU A 201 13.22 16.35 12.26
N THR A 202 13.69 17.28 13.09
CA THR A 202 12.92 18.47 13.48
C THR A 202 12.51 19.32 12.27
N ASN A 203 13.22 19.20 11.15
CA ASN A 203 12.89 19.85 9.89
C ASN A 203 11.54 19.38 9.33
N VAL A 204 11.19 18.10 9.49
CA VAL A 204 9.90 17.54 9.04
C VAL A 204 8.73 18.24 9.75
N TYR A 205 8.85 18.46 11.05
CA TYR A 205 7.85 19.19 11.84
C TYR A 205 7.69 20.64 11.33
N MET A 206 8.79 21.30 10.99
CA MET A 206 8.75 22.66 10.46
C MET A 206 8.15 22.71 9.07
N GLU A 207 8.46 21.78 8.19
CA GLU A 207 7.86 21.69 6.86
C GLU A 207 6.35 21.39 6.93
N TYR A 208 5.92 20.55 7.87
CA TYR A 208 4.49 20.30 8.11
C TYR A 208 3.74 21.58 8.52
N ILE A 209 4.29 22.35 9.47
CA ILE A 209 3.67 23.60 9.93
C ILE A 209 3.69 24.65 8.81
N LYS A 210 4.82 24.82 8.12
CA LYS A 210 4.94 25.77 6.99
C LYS A 210 4.03 25.42 5.82
N ALA A 211 3.67 24.16 5.62
CA ALA A 211 2.84 23.73 4.50
C ALA A 211 1.42 24.35 4.54
N GLY A 212 0.85 24.60 5.73
CA GLY A 212 -0.52 25.08 5.89
C GLY A 212 -0.72 26.30 6.78
N ALA A 213 0.25 26.63 7.62
CA ALA A 213 0.15 27.70 8.58
C ALA A 213 0.89 28.95 8.11
N GLY A 214 0.17 30.08 7.99
CA GLY A 214 0.83 31.39 7.99
C GLY A 214 1.44 31.64 9.37
N THR A 215 2.55 32.38 9.43
CA THR A 215 3.25 32.73 10.68
C THR A 215 2.30 33.33 11.73
N LEU A 216 1.34 34.15 11.28
CA LEU A 216 0.29 34.72 12.13
C LEU A 216 -0.58 33.65 12.82
N LEU A 217 -1.01 32.62 12.08
CA LEU A 217 -1.88 31.57 12.63
C LEU A 217 -1.14 30.73 13.68
N VAL A 218 0.15 30.46 13.47
CA VAL A 218 1.00 29.76 14.43
C VAL A 218 1.13 30.57 15.71
N ILE A 219 1.48 31.86 15.59
CA ILE A 219 1.63 32.77 16.74
C ILE A 219 0.33 32.85 17.54
N LEU A 220 -0.81 33.00 16.85
CA LEU A 220 -2.13 33.10 17.49
C LEU A 220 -2.53 31.80 18.18
N THR A 221 -2.21 30.64 17.59
CA THR A 221 -2.46 29.34 18.21
C THR A 221 -1.64 29.17 19.49
N ILE A 222 -0.35 29.54 19.46
CA ILE A 222 0.52 29.52 20.65
C ILE A 222 0.00 30.48 21.72
N LEU A 223 -0.42 31.69 21.34
CA LEU A 223 -0.95 32.69 22.26
C LEU A 223 -2.21 32.19 22.98
N PHE A 224 -3.17 31.60 22.26
CA PHE A 224 -4.37 31.05 22.90
C PHE A 224 -4.08 29.82 23.75
N LEU A 225 -3.08 29.01 23.37
CA LEU A 225 -2.66 27.86 24.18
C LEU A 225 -2.02 28.32 25.50
N ILE A 226 -1.11 29.30 25.46
CA ILE A 226 -0.55 29.92 26.66
C ILE A 226 -1.65 30.60 27.48
N GLY A 227 -2.54 31.35 26.82
CA GLY A 227 -3.67 32.02 27.48
C GLY A 227 -4.55 31.05 28.26
N SER A 228 -4.89 29.89 27.67
CA SER A 228 -5.67 28.86 28.34
C SER A 228 -4.96 28.32 29.60
N GLN A 229 -3.64 28.14 29.56
CA GLN A 229 -2.87 27.71 30.74
C GLN A 229 -2.81 28.80 31.82
N VAL A 230 -2.66 30.06 31.43
CA VAL A 230 -2.64 31.20 32.35
C VAL A 230 -3.99 31.33 33.08
N PHE A 231 -5.12 31.22 32.37
CA PHE A 231 -6.43 31.25 33.01
C PHE A 231 -6.65 30.05 33.92
N ASN A 232 -6.21 28.85 33.51
CA ASN A 232 -6.31 27.65 34.33
C ASN A 232 -5.54 27.81 35.66
N GLN A 233 -4.26 28.17 35.59
CA GLN A 233 -3.43 28.36 36.80
C GLN A 233 -3.88 29.56 37.63
N GLY A 234 -4.31 30.64 36.98
CA GLY A 234 -4.90 31.81 37.64
C GLY A 234 -6.14 31.44 38.44
N SER A 235 -7.00 30.55 37.92
CA SER A 235 -8.21 30.10 38.62
C SER A 235 -7.90 29.27 39.87
N ILE A 236 -6.90 28.39 39.81
CA ILE A 236 -6.45 27.55 40.93
C ILE A 236 -5.79 28.42 42.01
N TYR A 237 -4.93 29.34 41.61
CA TYR A 237 -4.28 30.27 42.54
C TYR A 237 -5.29 31.20 43.21
N TRP A 238 -6.26 31.73 42.45
CA TRP A 238 -7.33 32.56 42.99
C TRP A 238 -8.17 31.79 44.02
N LEU A 239 -8.47 30.52 43.77
CA LEU A 239 -9.20 29.67 44.72
C LEU A 239 -8.44 29.47 46.03
N SER A 240 -7.11 29.32 45.98
CA SER A 240 -6.28 29.30 47.19
C SER A 240 -6.35 30.64 47.92
N LEU A 241 -6.11 31.77 47.25
CA LEU A 241 -6.22 33.08 47.91
C LEU A 241 -7.58 33.31 48.57
N TRP A 242 -8.66 32.93 47.90
CA TRP A 242 -10.02 33.03 48.44
C TRP A 242 -10.19 32.17 49.71
N THR A 243 -9.67 30.93 49.69
CA THR A 243 -9.72 30.01 50.83
C THR A 243 -8.94 30.54 52.03
N ASN A 244 -7.73 31.07 51.81
CA ASN A 244 -6.91 31.63 52.89
C ASN A 244 -7.54 32.88 53.51
N HIS A 245 -8.17 33.70 52.69
CA HIS A 245 -8.84 34.92 53.14
C HIS A 245 -10.09 34.61 53.98
N MET A 246 -10.87 33.58 53.60
CA MET A 246 -11.99 33.06 54.41
C MET A 246 -11.54 32.57 55.79
N ARG A 247 -10.38 31.89 55.86
CA ARG A 247 -9.83 31.34 57.10
C ARG A 247 -9.29 32.41 58.06
N THR A 248 -8.66 33.45 57.53
CA THR A 248 -7.94 34.45 58.36
C THR A 248 -8.87 35.50 58.96
N ASN A 249 -9.89 35.93 58.21
CA ASN A 249 -10.65 37.12 58.59
C ASN A 249 -11.96 36.85 59.33
N ASN A 250 -12.47 35.61 59.45
CA ASN A 250 -13.70 35.24 60.19
C ASN A 250 -14.95 36.12 59.92
N VAL A 251 -14.92 36.96 58.88
CA VAL A 251 -15.98 37.91 58.50
C VAL A 251 -16.59 37.40 57.19
N GLU A 252 -17.90 37.60 57.03
CA GLU A 252 -18.63 37.38 55.77
C GLU A 252 -18.07 38.33 54.68
N VAL A 253 -16.94 37.94 54.07
CA VAL A 253 -16.41 38.60 52.88
C VAL A 253 -17.46 38.47 51.79
N ASP A 254 -17.65 39.52 50.99
CA ASP A 254 -18.62 39.57 49.89
C ASP A 254 -18.39 38.40 48.91
N GLN A 255 -19.10 37.29 49.16
CA GLN A 255 -18.94 36.03 48.45
C GLN A 255 -19.26 36.20 46.97
N THR A 256 -20.18 37.14 46.67
CA THR A 256 -20.59 37.53 45.33
C THR A 256 -19.41 37.98 44.49
N TYR A 257 -18.54 38.83 45.04
CA TYR A 257 -17.38 39.38 44.32
C TYR A 257 -16.37 38.29 43.94
N ASN A 258 -16.03 37.40 44.88
CA ASN A 258 -15.08 36.32 44.62
C ASN A 258 -15.61 35.28 43.63
N ILE A 259 -16.92 34.98 43.69
CA ILE A 259 -17.59 34.09 42.73
C ILE A 259 -17.60 34.69 41.33
N ILE A 260 -17.83 36.01 41.19
CA ILE A 260 -17.80 36.70 39.89
C ILE A 260 -16.39 36.63 39.28
N ILE A 261 -15.33 36.89 40.05
CA ILE A 261 -13.96 36.80 39.55
C ILE A 261 -13.63 35.37 39.13
N TYR A 262 -13.92 34.38 39.97
CA TYR A 262 -13.65 32.98 39.65
C TYR A 262 -14.41 32.54 38.39
N THR A 263 -15.68 32.93 38.26
CA THR A 263 -16.52 32.63 37.09
C THR A 263 -15.99 33.31 35.83
N SER A 264 -15.50 34.55 35.92
CA SER A 264 -14.91 35.25 34.77
C SER A 264 -13.59 34.61 34.31
N LEU A 265 -12.74 34.15 35.24
CA LEU A 265 -11.52 33.39 34.93
C LEU A 265 -11.86 32.05 34.25
N MET A 266 -12.88 31.33 34.74
CA MET A 266 -13.33 30.08 34.12
C MET A 266 -13.97 30.29 32.75
N CYS A 267 -14.72 31.37 32.56
CA CYS A 267 -15.23 31.75 31.24
C CYS A 267 -14.09 32.08 30.27
N GLY A 268 -13.09 32.82 30.73
CA GLY A 268 -11.86 33.12 29.96
C GLY A 268 -11.08 31.85 29.58
N LEU A 269 -10.96 30.89 30.49
CA LEU A 269 -10.40 29.56 30.22
C LEU A 269 -11.17 28.85 29.11
N PHE A 270 -12.49 28.77 29.24
CA PHE A 270 -13.34 28.08 28.26
C PHE A 270 -13.23 28.69 26.87
N VAL A 271 -13.32 30.03 26.77
CA VAL A 271 -13.22 30.75 25.50
C VAL A 271 -11.82 30.58 24.90
N SER A 272 -10.75 30.76 25.68
CA SER A 272 -9.38 30.61 25.16
C SER A 272 -9.06 29.17 24.74
N ALA A 273 -9.54 28.17 25.48
CA ALA A 273 -9.39 26.75 25.14
C ALA A 273 -10.16 26.35 23.88
N LEU A 274 -11.38 26.88 23.68
CA LEU A 274 -12.12 26.68 22.44
C LEU A 274 -11.42 27.32 21.25
N LEU A 275 -10.96 28.57 21.38
CA LEU A 275 -10.24 29.26 20.31
C LEU A 275 -8.94 28.55 19.97
N SER A 276 -8.16 28.10 20.96
CA SER A 276 -6.92 27.37 20.71
C SER A 276 -7.19 26.06 19.95
N THR A 277 -8.24 25.31 20.34
CA THR A 277 -8.63 24.06 19.68
C THR A 277 -9.06 24.29 18.23
N ILE A 278 -9.89 25.31 17.98
CA ILE A 278 -10.35 25.66 16.62
C ILE A 278 -9.17 26.09 15.75
N CYS A 279 -8.28 26.96 16.26
CA CYS A 279 -7.11 27.41 15.52
C CYS A 279 -6.14 26.27 15.20
N PHE A 280 -5.88 25.39 16.17
CA PHE A 280 -5.05 24.20 15.98
C PHE A 280 -5.66 23.26 14.93
N TYR A 281 -6.97 23.02 14.97
CA TYR A 281 -7.67 22.21 13.97
C TYR A 281 -7.55 22.82 12.55
N ILE A 282 -7.81 24.12 12.40
CA ILE A 282 -7.69 24.81 11.11
C ILE A 282 -6.26 24.72 10.57
N MET A 283 -5.26 24.87 11.45
CA MET A 283 -3.84 24.74 11.09
C MET A 283 -3.53 23.34 10.53
N CYS A 284 -3.89 22.28 11.25
CA CYS A 284 -3.67 20.91 10.83
C CYS A 284 -4.40 20.56 9.52
N MET A 285 -5.66 20.98 9.38
CA MET A 285 -6.44 20.75 8.16
C MET A 285 -5.82 21.43 6.94
N ARG A 286 -5.40 22.69 7.07
CA ARG A 286 -4.73 23.41 5.97
C ARG A 286 -3.40 22.75 5.60
N SER A 287 -2.60 22.34 6.58
CA SER A 287 -1.33 21.64 6.33
C SER A 287 -1.55 20.32 5.60
N SER A 288 -2.52 19.52 6.05
CA SER A 288 -2.86 18.24 5.41
C SER A 288 -3.32 18.41 3.95
N VAL A 289 -4.23 19.33 3.67
CA VAL A 289 -4.74 19.57 2.30
C VAL A 289 -3.63 20.10 1.39
N ASN A 290 -2.80 21.03 1.86
CA ASN A 290 -1.70 21.57 1.06
C ASN A 290 -0.63 20.51 0.78
N LEU A 291 -0.30 19.68 1.77
CA LEU A 291 0.65 18.59 1.60
C LEU A 291 0.09 17.54 0.61
N TYR A 292 -1.20 17.21 0.71
CA TYR A 292 -1.89 16.34 -0.24
C TYR A 292 -1.84 16.89 -1.67
N ASN A 293 -2.12 18.17 -1.86
CA ASN A 293 -2.02 18.80 -3.18
C ASN A 293 -0.59 18.76 -3.72
N ARG A 294 0.43 19.01 -2.88
CA ARG A 294 1.84 18.95 -3.28
C ARG A 294 2.24 17.54 -3.73
N ILE A 295 1.92 16.50 -2.95
CA ILE A 295 2.23 15.11 -3.36
C ILE A 295 1.46 14.73 -4.62
N PHE A 296 0.19 15.15 -4.77
CA PHE A 296 -0.58 14.90 -5.99
C PHE A 296 0.08 15.51 -7.23
N TYR A 297 0.51 16.78 -7.17
CA TYR A 297 1.23 17.41 -8.28
C TYR A 297 2.61 16.80 -8.53
N ALA A 298 3.33 16.42 -7.48
CA ALA A 298 4.63 15.75 -7.60
C ALA A 298 4.49 14.38 -8.29
N LEU A 299 3.51 13.57 -7.87
CA LEU A 299 3.23 12.26 -8.47
C LEU A 299 2.81 12.37 -9.94
N LEU A 300 1.98 13.37 -10.30
CA LEU A 300 1.59 13.59 -11.70
C LEU A 300 2.76 13.98 -12.60
N ARG A 301 3.81 14.59 -12.05
CA ARG A 301 5.02 14.98 -12.77
C ARG A 301 6.15 13.97 -12.61
N SER A 302 5.96 12.89 -11.87
CA SER A 302 7.00 11.91 -11.62
C SER A 302 7.21 11.02 -12.84
N PRO A 303 8.45 10.58 -13.14
CA PRO A 303 8.71 9.71 -14.27
C PRO A 303 7.97 8.38 -14.18
N ILE A 304 7.51 7.88 -15.34
CA ILE A 304 6.83 6.58 -15.46
C ILE A 304 7.67 5.45 -14.82
N HIS A 305 8.99 5.52 -14.95
CA HIS A 305 9.92 4.57 -14.33
C HIS A 305 9.72 4.43 -12.82
N LEU A 306 9.35 5.50 -12.10
CA LEU A 306 9.08 5.43 -10.66
C LEU A 306 7.87 4.54 -10.37
N PHE A 307 6.81 4.63 -11.18
CA PHE A 307 5.62 3.77 -11.00
C PHE A 307 5.88 2.30 -11.35
N GLU A 308 6.82 2.04 -12.25
CA GLU A 308 7.20 0.69 -12.66
C GLU A 308 8.19 0.01 -11.69
N SER A 309 9.13 0.81 -11.14
CA SER A 309 10.18 0.36 -10.22
C SER A 309 9.76 0.38 -8.75
N SER A 310 8.58 0.93 -8.42
CA SER A 310 8.12 1.08 -7.04
C SER A 310 7.03 0.08 -6.64
N PRO A 311 7.38 -1.12 -6.11
CA PRO A 311 6.59 -1.77 -5.07
C PRO A 311 6.47 -0.89 -3.80
N ILE A 312 7.28 0.17 -3.73
CA ILE A 312 7.67 1.04 -2.60
C ILE A 312 6.48 1.69 -1.85
N ALA A 313 5.27 1.73 -2.41
CA ALA A 313 4.11 2.37 -1.78
C ALA A 313 3.11 1.41 -1.10
N ARG A 314 3.33 0.10 -1.15
CA ARG A 314 2.33 -0.87 -0.67
C ARG A 314 2.94 -1.78 0.39
N SER A 315 2.39 -1.71 1.60
CA SER A 315 2.68 -2.73 2.61
C SER A 315 2.45 -4.12 2.00
N PRO A 316 3.28 -5.13 2.32
CA PRO A 316 3.18 -6.48 1.76
C PRO A 316 1.76 -7.05 1.83
N VAL A 317 1.01 -6.70 2.87
CA VAL A 317 -0.41 -7.05 3.06
C VAL A 317 -1.27 -6.50 1.91
N TYR A 318 -1.15 -5.21 1.58
CA TYR A 318 -1.91 -4.58 0.49
C TYR A 318 -1.52 -5.11 -0.89
N SER A 319 -0.22 -5.32 -1.12
CA SER A 319 0.29 -5.92 -2.35
C SER A 319 -0.27 -7.32 -2.57
N HIS A 320 -0.25 -8.14 -1.52
CA HIS A 320 -0.78 -9.50 -1.55
C HIS A 320 -2.29 -9.52 -1.83
N VAL A 321 -3.07 -8.65 -1.18
CA VAL A 321 -4.53 -8.53 -1.43
C VAL A 321 -4.80 -8.10 -2.87
N ASN A 322 -4.08 -7.10 -3.39
CA ASN A 322 -4.23 -6.66 -4.79
C ASN A 322 -3.93 -7.79 -5.78
N THR A 323 -2.86 -8.57 -5.55
CA THR A 323 -2.49 -9.71 -6.38
C THR A 323 -3.54 -10.82 -6.32
N THR A 324 -4.05 -11.10 -5.12
CA THR A 324 -5.10 -12.12 -4.89
C THR A 324 -6.40 -11.74 -5.60
N LEU A 325 -6.82 -10.48 -5.51
CA LEU A 325 -8.03 -9.99 -6.19
C LEU A 325 -7.91 -10.06 -7.71
N CYS A 326 -6.76 -9.67 -8.27
CA CYS A 326 -6.54 -9.72 -9.71
C CYS A 326 -6.42 -11.16 -10.24
N GLY A 327 -5.84 -12.07 -9.46
CA GLY A 327 -5.58 -13.47 -9.84
C GLY A 327 -6.61 -14.48 -9.34
N LEU A 328 -7.75 -14.01 -8.82
CA LEU A 328 -8.68 -14.84 -8.05
C LEU A 328 -9.24 -16.04 -8.82
N THR A 329 -9.50 -15.88 -10.12
CA THR A 329 -9.95 -16.98 -10.99
C THR A 329 -8.88 -18.05 -11.16
N SER A 330 -7.62 -17.65 -11.37
CA SER A 330 -6.49 -18.58 -11.47
C SER A 330 -6.24 -19.31 -10.15
N ILE A 331 -6.28 -18.61 -9.01
CA ILE A 331 -6.09 -19.23 -7.69
C ILE A 331 -7.12 -20.34 -7.46
N ARG A 332 -8.39 -20.09 -7.80
CA ARG A 332 -9.45 -21.09 -7.71
C ARG A 332 -9.30 -22.23 -8.70
N ALA A 333 -8.88 -21.93 -9.94
CA ALA A 333 -8.66 -22.95 -10.98
C ALA A 333 -7.54 -23.94 -10.60
N PHE A 334 -6.49 -23.46 -9.92
CA PHE A 334 -5.37 -24.29 -9.47
C PHE A 334 -5.57 -24.87 -8.05
N GLY A 335 -6.67 -24.57 -7.35
CA GLY A 335 -6.90 -25.05 -5.98
C GLY A 335 -5.88 -24.53 -4.95
N ALA A 336 -5.31 -23.34 -5.19
CA ALA A 336 -4.18 -22.83 -4.42
C ALA A 336 -4.57 -21.89 -3.25
N GLN A 337 -5.83 -21.94 -2.78
CA GLN A 337 -6.36 -21.01 -1.77
C GLN A 337 -5.56 -21.05 -0.47
N HIS A 338 -5.31 -22.24 0.07
CA HIS A 338 -4.62 -22.42 1.35
C HIS A 338 -3.17 -21.90 1.32
N MET A 339 -2.52 -21.93 0.15
CA MET A 339 -1.18 -21.36 -0.03
C MET A 339 -1.22 -19.84 0.12
N PHE A 340 -2.18 -19.18 -0.53
CA PHE A 340 -2.35 -17.72 -0.46
C PHE A 340 -2.85 -17.28 0.93
N GLU A 341 -3.70 -18.05 1.59
CA GLU A 341 -4.13 -17.80 2.98
C GLU A 341 -2.93 -17.82 3.92
N ARG A 342 -2.09 -18.87 3.86
CA ARG A 342 -0.88 -18.96 4.69
C ARG A 342 0.11 -17.84 4.41
N GLN A 343 0.28 -17.43 3.15
CA GLN A 343 1.13 -16.29 2.80
C GLN A 343 0.58 -14.98 3.40
N PHE A 344 -0.73 -14.78 3.33
CA PHE A 344 -1.38 -13.63 3.95
C PHE A 344 -1.22 -13.62 5.47
N GLU A 345 -1.38 -14.75 6.14
CA GLU A 345 -1.18 -14.90 7.58
C GLU A 345 0.25 -14.51 8.00
N VAL A 346 1.26 -14.94 7.25
CA VAL A 346 2.67 -14.56 7.51
C VAL A 346 2.84 -13.05 7.41
N HIS A 347 2.38 -12.43 6.32
CA HIS A 347 2.47 -10.97 6.15
C HIS A 347 1.71 -10.20 7.24
N GLN A 348 0.55 -10.71 7.67
CA GLN A 348 -0.22 -10.12 8.76
C GLN A 348 0.49 -10.28 10.10
N ASN A 349 1.09 -11.43 10.38
CA ASN A 349 1.80 -11.72 11.62
C ASN A 349 3.07 -10.86 11.76
N ASP A 350 3.81 -10.65 10.68
CA ASP A 350 4.99 -9.77 10.67
C ASP A 350 4.60 -8.31 10.96
N ASN A 351 3.52 -7.82 10.36
CA ASN A 351 3.00 -6.49 10.63
C ASN A 351 2.49 -6.35 12.08
N THR A 352 1.74 -7.36 12.56
CA THR A 352 1.14 -7.34 13.90
C THR A 352 2.20 -7.46 14.98
N SER A 353 3.21 -8.31 14.80
CA SER A 353 4.32 -8.46 15.76
C SER A 353 5.14 -7.18 15.88
N THR A 354 5.39 -6.47 14.77
CA THR A 354 6.06 -5.16 14.79
C THR A 354 5.24 -4.12 15.56
N TYR A 355 3.93 -4.06 15.31
CA TYR A 355 3.03 -3.15 16.03
C TYR A 355 2.94 -3.49 17.52
N PHE A 356 2.85 -4.78 17.86
CA PHE A 356 2.84 -5.23 19.24
C PHE A 356 4.12 -4.85 19.99
N LEU A 357 5.29 -5.03 19.37
CA LEU A 357 6.57 -4.62 19.96
C LEU A 357 6.63 -3.09 20.21
N PHE A 358 6.06 -2.29 19.31
CA PHE A 358 5.95 -0.84 19.50
C PHE A 358 5.09 -0.49 20.72
N GLU A 359 3.89 -1.08 20.83
CA GLU A 359 2.99 -0.88 21.97
C GLU A 359 3.63 -1.32 23.30
N CYS A 360 4.29 -2.48 23.32
CA CYS A 360 5.02 -2.95 24.50
C CYS A 360 6.17 -2.04 24.89
N SER A 361 6.90 -1.49 23.92
CA SER A 361 7.99 -0.54 24.15
C SER A 361 7.47 0.77 24.76
N SER A 362 6.41 1.33 24.19
CA SER A 362 5.73 2.53 24.71
C SER A 362 5.21 2.31 26.14
N GLY A 363 4.56 1.17 26.39
CA GLY A 363 4.08 0.80 27.72
C GLY A 363 5.21 0.64 28.75
N SER A 364 6.34 0.05 28.34
CA SER A 364 7.51 -0.12 29.22
C SER A 364 8.15 1.22 29.62
N LEU A 365 8.22 2.17 28.68
CA LEU A 365 8.66 3.54 28.98
C LEU A 365 7.74 4.23 29.99
N GLY A 366 6.42 4.01 29.87
CA GLY A 366 5.44 4.49 30.85
C GLY A 366 5.75 4.02 32.28
N VAL A 367 5.97 2.71 32.47
CA VAL A 367 6.31 2.13 33.80
C VAL A 367 7.59 2.72 34.39
N LEU A 368 8.60 3.00 33.55
CA LEU A 368 9.83 3.64 34.00
C LEU A 368 9.58 5.07 34.48
N MET A 369 8.78 5.85 33.74
CA MET A 369 8.41 7.22 34.12
C MET A 369 7.57 7.27 35.39
N ASP A 370 6.71 6.28 35.61
CA ASP A 370 5.91 6.14 36.84
C ASP A 370 6.82 5.90 38.04
N SER A 371 7.85 5.07 37.87
CA SER A 371 8.83 4.79 38.92
C SER A 371 9.56 6.06 39.36
N PHE A 372 9.98 6.90 38.40
CA PHE A 372 10.58 8.21 38.70
C PHE A 372 9.59 9.16 39.38
N SER A 373 8.34 9.16 38.93
CA SER A 373 7.27 10.00 39.47
C SER A 373 6.94 9.67 40.93
N ILE A 374 6.94 8.38 41.30
CA ILE A 374 6.72 7.93 42.69
C ILE A 374 7.86 8.39 43.59
N VAL A 375 9.12 8.25 43.15
CA VAL A 375 10.29 8.73 43.90
C VAL A 375 10.20 10.24 44.12
N TYR A 376 9.89 11.01 43.07
CA TYR A 376 9.69 12.45 43.16
C TYR A 376 8.58 12.81 44.17
N PHE A 377 7.42 12.17 44.07
CA PHE A 377 6.28 12.46 44.97
C PHE A 377 6.58 12.13 46.43
N SER A 378 7.28 11.02 46.68
CA SER A 378 7.72 10.65 48.03
C SER A 378 8.68 11.68 48.63
N ALA A 379 9.58 12.24 47.82
CA ALA A 379 10.48 13.31 48.23
C ALA A 379 9.71 14.61 48.57
N VAL A 380 8.70 14.97 47.78
CA VAL A 380 7.83 16.13 48.04
C VAL A 380 7.06 15.94 49.36
N ILE A 381 6.48 14.77 49.60
CA ILE A 381 5.78 14.48 50.86
C ILE A 381 6.75 14.54 52.04
N ALA A 382 7.95 13.94 51.92
CA ALA A 382 8.96 13.98 52.97
C ALA A 382 9.39 15.42 53.30
N TYR A 383 9.56 16.27 52.27
CA TYR A 383 9.86 17.69 52.44
C TYR A 383 8.75 18.44 53.20
N ILE A 384 7.48 18.19 52.85
CA ILE A 384 6.32 18.79 53.54
C ILE A 384 6.28 18.35 55.01
N MET A 385 6.55 17.08 55.30
CA MET A 385 6.56 16.55 56.67
C MET A 385 7.68 17.16 57.52
N ILE A 386 8.89 17.26 56.98
CA ILE A 386 10.04 17.89 57.66
C ILE A 386 9.79 19.38 57.90
N SER A 387 9.13 20.05 56.95
CA SER A 387 8.85 21.49 57.02
C SER A 387 7.47 21.81 57.61
N SER A 388 6.85 20.86 58.33
CA SER A 388 5.48 20.98 58.84
C SER A 388 5.26 22.20 59.74
N ASP A 389 6.28 22.64 60.48
CA ASP A 389 6.22 23.85 61.32
C ASP A 389 6.23 25.18 60.52
N ARG A 390 6.66 25.16 59.25
CA ARG A 390 6.82 26.37 58.41
C ARG A 390 5.78 26.49 57.31
N ILE A 391 5.11 25.40 56.94
CA ILE A 391 4.20 25.36 55.79
C ILE A 391 2.75 25.36 56.28
N ASN A 392 2.00 26.38 55.87
CA ASN A 392 0.55 26.42 56.07
C ASN A 392 -0.12 25.21 55.39
N GLY A 393 -1.03 24.53 56.09
CA GLY A 393 -1.71 23.33 55.56
C GLY A 393 -2.39 23.52 54.20
N GLU A 394 -2.82 24.74 53.88
CA GLU A 394 -3.37 25.09 52.56
C GLU A 394 -2.32 25.08 51.45
N ASN A 395 -1.14 25.66 51.68
CA ASN A 395 -0.03 25.64 50.73
C ASN A 395 0.51 24.22 50.54
N ALA A 396 0.49 23.41 51.60
CA ALA A 396 0.81 21.99 51.51
C ALA A 396 -0.19 21.23 50.63
N GLY A 397 -1.50 21.53 50.77
CA GLY A 397 -2.55 20.97 49.91
C GLY A 397 -2.36 21.37 48.44
N LEU A 398 -2.17 22.66 48.16
CA LEU A 398 -1.92 23.16 46.80
C LEU A 398 -0.69 22.51 46.16
N LEU A 399 0.40 22.36 46.92
CA LEU A 399 1.63 21.70 46.46
C LEU A 399 1.39 20.22 46.15
N LEU A 400 0.63 19.52 47.00
CA LEU A 400 0.31 18.10 46.81
C LEU A 400 -0.57 17.88 45.57
N THR A 401 -1.65 18.67 45.42
CA THR A 401 -2.57 18.58 44.28
C THR A 401 -1.86 18.94 42.97
N SER A 402 -1.01 19.99 42.97
CA SER A 402 -0.23 20.37 41.80
C SER A 402 0.83 19.32 41.45
N GLY A 403 1.47 18.72 42.45
CA GLY A 403 2.43 17.62 42.26
C GLY A 403 1.79 16.37 41.67
N LEU A 404 0.61 15.96 42.17
CA LEU A 404 -0.19 14.87 41.59
C LEU A 404 -0.56 15.15 40.14
N SER A 405 -1.03 16.36 39.84
CA SER A 405 -1.37 16.75 38.47
C SER A 405 -0.16 16.72 37.54
N MET A 406 1.03 17.11 38.03
CA MET A 406 2.25 17.11 37.23
C MET A 406 2.68 15.69 36.83
N ILE A 407 2.56 14.73 37.75
CA ILE A 407 2.87 13.31 37.47
C ILE A 407 2.01 12.79 36.32
N SER A 408 0.69 12.98 36.40
CA SER A 408 -0.23 12.56 35.35
C SER A 408 0.04 13.28 34.02
N MET A 409 0.44 14.55 34.05
CA MET A 409 0.78 15.29 32.83
C MET A 409 2.06 14.81 32.18
N ILE A 410 3.10 14.44 32.95
CA ILE A 410 4.36 13.91 32.41
C ILE A 410 4.14 12.56 31.70
N GLN A 411 3.32 11.68 32.31
CA GLN A 411 2.90 10.42 31.68
C GLN A 411 2.19 10.67 30.35
N LEU A 412 1.21 11.58 30.36
CA LEU A 412 0.44 11.94 29.16
C LEU A 412 1.33 12.55 28.07
N ILE A 413 2.27 13.42 28.43
CA ILE A 413 3.22 14.04 27.48
C ILE A 413 4.07 12.98 26.81
N THR A 414 4.59 12.02 27.58
CA THR A 414 5.46 10.94 27.06
C THR A 414 4.71 10.04 26.08
N HIS A 415 3.47 9.68 26.41
CA HIS A 415 2.62 8.89 25.52
C HIS A 415 2.26 9.68 24.25
N LEU A 416 1.85 10.95 24.39
CA LEU A 416 1.43 11.78 23.28
C LEU A 416 2.61 12.14 22.35
N SER A 417 3.81 12.36 22.89
CA SER A 417 5.00 12.63 22.08
C SER A 417 5.40 11.42 21.25
N SER A 418 5.42 10.23 21.85
CA SER A 418 5.70 8.97 21.13
C SER A 418 4.68 8.70 20.02
N ALA A 419 3.38 8.89 20.30
CA ALA A 419 2.33 8.79 19.29
C ALA A 419 2.49 9.84 18.19
N THR A 420 2.85 11.08 18.54
CA THR A 420 3.07 12.17 17.56
C THR A 420 4.25 11.87 16.65
N GLU A 421 5.36 11.36 17.20
CA GLU A 421 6.53 10.96 16.42
C GLU A 421 6.18 9.83 15.44
N SER A 422 5.48 8.80 15.91
CA SER A 422 4.97 7.70 15.08
C SER A 422 4.05 8.19 13.96
N HIS A 423 3.15 9.12 14.24
CA HIS A 423 2.30 9.73 13.21
C HIS A 423 3.09 10.64 12.26
N MET A 424 4.15 11.31 12.72
CA MET A 424 4.97 12.20 11.89
C MET A 424 5.79 11.44 10.84
N THR A 425 6.12 10.16 11.07
CA THR A 425 6.71 9.28 10.05
C THR A 425 5.85 9.24 8.77
N SER A 426 4.53 9.41 8.86
CA SER A 426 3.67 9.50 7.67
C SER A 426 3.95 10.77 6.84
N VAL A 427 4.22 11.90 7.49
CA VAL A 427 4.54 13.18 6.83
C VAL A 427 5.93 13.11 6.20
N GLU A 428 6.89 12.52 6.90
CA GLU A 428 8.24 12.29 6.39
C GLU A 428 8.21 11.51 5.06
N ARG A 429 7.46 10.41 5.01
CA ARG A 429 7.24 9.65 3.77
C ARG A 429 6.61 10.50 2.66
N VAL A 430 5.65 11.36 2.99
CA VAL A 430 5.03 12.25 2.01
C VAL A 430 6.01 13.28 1.47
N LEU A 431 6.90 13.83 2.31
CA LEU A 431 7.95 14.74 1.89
C LEU A 431 8.99 14.05 1.00
N GLU A 432 9.29 12.78 1.25
CA GLU A 432 10.15 11.97 0.36
C GLU A 432 9.57 11.90 -1.06
N TYR A 433 8.26 11.63 -1.20
CA TYR A 433 7.60 11.64 -2.51
C TYR A 433 7.60 13.00 -3.20
N ILE A 434 7.54 14.09 -2.43
CA ILE A 434 7.60 15.45 -2.98
C ILE A 434 9.01 15.79 -3.48
N ALA A 435 10.05 15.20 -2.86
CA ALA A 435 11.45 15.44 -3.22
C ALA A 435 11.90 14.69 -4.49
N ILE A 436 11.06 13.81 -5.05
CA ILE A 436 11.37 13.06 -6.27
C ILE A 436 11.61 14.03 -7.44
N LYS A 437 12.66 13.76 -8.23
CA LYS A 437 13.00 14.55 -9.41
C LYS A 437 11.83 14.50 -10.42
N PRO A 438 11.20 15.64 -10.76
CA PRO A 438 10.11 15.66 -11.72
C PRO A 438 10.63 15.45 -13.15
N GLU A 439 9.75 14.96 -14.02
CA GLU A 439 9.91 15.03 -15.47
C GLU A 439 10.04 16.48 -15.94
N ALA A 440 10.52 16.67 -17.16
CA ALA A 440 10.61 17.98 -17.77
C ALA A 440 9.24 18.69 -17.78
N GLU A 441 9.26 20.02 -17.67
CA GLU A 441 8.02 20.80 -17.67
C GLU A 441 7.19 20.54 -18.93
N LEU A 442 5.86 20.43 -18.75
CA LEU A 442 4.90 20.16 -19.83
C LEU A 442 4.97 21.20 -20.95
N GLU A 443 5.31 22.44 -20.60
CA GLU A 443 5.53 23.50 -21.57
C GLU A 443 7.02 23.80 -21.71
N SER A 444 7.48 23.96 -22.94
CA SER A 444 8.81 24.51 -23.17
C SER A 444 8.89 25.95 -22.67
N THR A 445 10.11 26.36 -22.29
CA THR A 445 10.40 27.75 -21.94
C THR A 445 9.92 28.68 -23.06
N PRO A 446 9.49 29.93 -22.76
CA PRO A 446 8.97 30.86 -23.76
C PRO A 446 9.88 31.00 -25.00
N ASP A 447 11.19 30.89 -24.81
CA ASP A 447 12.21 31.00 -25.86
C ASP A 447 12.31 29.76 -26.78
N ARG A 448 11.71 28.63 -26.39
CA ARG A 448 11.75 27.34 -27.09
C ARG A 448 10.37 26.83 -27.48
N LYS A 449 9.34 27.68 -27.50
CA LYS A 449 8.02 27.30 -28.00
C LYS A 449 8.05 27.18 -29.53
N PRO A 450 7.54 26.07 -30.10
CA PRO A 450 7.45 25.95 -31.55
C PRO A 450 6.49 27.03 -32.10
N PRO A 451 6.66 27.43 -33.38
CA PRO A 451 5.73 28.36 -34.04
C PRO A 451 4.29 27.83 -33.98
N LYS A 452 3.30 28.73 -34.03
CA LYS A 452 1.87 28.36 -34.00
C LYS A 452 1.46 27.43 -35.15
N ASP A 453 2.19 27.47 -36.25
CA ASP A 453 1.93 26.65 -37.44
C ASP A 453 2.56 25.25 -37.34
N TRP A 454 3.21 24.90 -36.22
CA TRP A 454 3.80 23.58 -36.01
C TRP A 454 2.74 22.54 -35.57
N PRO A 455 2.79 21.30 -36.08
CA PRO A 455 3.70 20.76 -37.11
C PRO A 455 3.15 20.96 -38.55
N GLN A 456 3.99 21.42 -39.48
CA GLN A 456 3.60 21.64 -40.89
C GLN A 456 3.75 20.40 -41.78
N MET A 457 4.90 19.74 -41.67
CA MET A 457 5.23 18.48 -42.36
C MET A 457 5.50 17.49 -41.25
N GLY A 458 4.65 16.48 -41.04
CA GLY A 458 4.82 15.47 -40.00
C GLY A 458 6.00 14.51 -40.25
N GLU A 459 7.13 15.02 -40.74
CA GLU A 459 8.34 14.26 -41.03
C GLU A 459 9.07 13.91 -39.72
N ILE A 460 9.38 12.62 -39.54
CA ILE A 460 10.06 12.10 -38.36
C ILE A 460 11.41 11.55 -38.80
N VAL A 461 12.50 12.14 -38.30
CA VAL A 461 13.88 11.72 -38.60
C VAL A 461 14.56 11.30 -37.31
N PHE A 462 14.91 10.01 -37.21
CA PHE A 462 15.71 9.50 -36.11
C PHE A 462 17.21 9.62 -36.47
N LYS A 463 18.02 10.17 -35.56
CA LYS A 463 19.49 10.26 -35.70
C LYS A 463 20.12 9.72 -34.42
N ASP A 464 20.89 8.64 -34.55
CA ASP A 464 21.63 7.98 -33.45
C ASP A 464 20.82 7.80 -32.15
N MET A 465 19.55 7.39 -32.29
CA MET A 465 18.63 7.24 -31.16
C MET A 465 18.85 5.89 -30.45
N SER A 466 19.02 5.94 -29.13
CA SER A 466 19.02 4.78 -28.24
C SER A 466 18.02 4.98 -27.10
N LEU A 467 17.45 3.89 -26.59
CA LEU A 467 16.49 3.88 -25.50
C LEU A 467 16.93 2.84 -24.46
N GLN A 468 16.87 3.20 -23.18
CA GLN A 468 17.27 2.34 -22.08
C GLN A 468 16.31 2.54 -20.91
N TYR A 469 15.90 1.46 -20.26
CA TYR A 469 14.96 1.51 -19.13
C TYR A 469 15.63 1.86 -17.79
N ASN A 470 16.88 1.42 -17.58
CA ASN A 470 17.65 1.71 -16.37
C ASN A 470 18.95 2.42 -16.74
N GLU A 471 19.31 3.49 -16.04
CA GLU A 471 20.67 4.05 -16.11
C GLU A 471 21.66 2.95 -15.68
N SER A 472 22.53 2.51 -16.59
CA SER A 472 23.54 1.46 -16.37
C SER A 472 24.67 1.91 -15.47
#